data_AF-A0A9P2G780-F1
#
_entry.id   AF-A0A9P2G780-F1
#
_cell.length_a   1.000
_cell.length_b   1.000
_cell.length_c   1.000
_cell.angle_alpha   90.00
_cell.angle_beta   90.00
_cell.angle_gamma   90.00
#
_symmetry.space_group_name_H-M   'P 1'
#
loop_
_entity.id
_entity.type
_entity.pdbx_description
1 polymer ?
#
loop_
_entity_poly.entity_id
_entity_poly.type
_entity_poly.pdbx_seq_one_letter_code
_entity_poly.pdbx_strand_id
1 'polypeptide(L)'
;MISNLFIKKPKQNDDFGKKAVQNITEKNNNKNKDKSVREINDFIIIQCGVFANAENANILKEKLKSYGNPFIVKENEKNKVILGIYSVVEFQNIEKLLTQDKIELTKVNIKPDLSSKANLQIAQIIDAQLQILHKFSNNKVKSVQTKQVKDWCSNLEQVDKNEKNYDILNKLKDNIKKLPQEITKEKLEEINSYLYKNIKLLQ
;
A
#
# COMPACT_ATOMS: atom_id res chain seq x y z
N MET A 1 -5.65 9.32 -10.38
CA MET A 1 -6.12 8.05 -10.98
C MET A 1 -5.13 6.95 -10.65
N ILE A 2 -5.53 5.88 -9.97
CA ILE A 2 -4.62 4.76 -9.59
C ILE A 2 -5.23 3.38 -9.96
N SER A 3 -6.54 3.30 -10.22
CA SER A 3 -7.30 2.04 -10.38
C SER A 3 -6.86 1.15 -11.55
N ASN A 4 -6.15 1.67 -12.55
CA ASN A 4 -5.68 0.91 -13.72
C ASN A 4 -4.16 0.70 -13.81
N LEU A 5 -3.38 1.04 -12.79
CA LEU A 5 -1.92 1.08 -12.91
C LEU A 5 -1.26 -0.31 -13.08
N PHE A 6 -1.96 -1.42 -12.85
CA PHE A 6 -1.28 -2.63 -12.40
C PHE A 6 -1.63 -3.97 -13.04
N ILE A 7 -2.49 -3.99 -14.07
CA ILE A 7 -2.82 -5.24 -14.77
C ILE A 7 -2.15 -5.26 -16.15
N LYS A 8 -0.98 -5.90 -16.24
CA LYS A 8 -0.47 -6.38 -17.53
C LYS A 8 -1.11 -7.75 -17.79
N LYS A 9 -2.08 -7.82 -18.72
CA LYS A 9 -2.57 -9.12 -19.21
C LYS A 9 -1.40 -9.87 -19.86
N PRO A 10 -1.24 -11.18 -19.64
CA PRO A 10 -0.23 -11.97 -20.33
C PRO A 10 -0.50 -11.98 -21.85
N LYS A 11 0.55 -11.82 -22.65
CA LYS A 11 0.51 -12.07 -24.09
C LYS A 11 0.23 -13.57 -24.31
N GLN A 12 -0.88 -13.90 -24.97
CA GLN A 12 -1.14 -15.23 -25.51
C GLN A 12 -0.77 -15.23 -26.98
N ASN A 13 0.21 -16.07 -27.34
CA ASN A 13 0.32 -16.68 -28.66
C ASN A 13 0.06 -18.17 -28.43
N ASP A 14 -1.06 -18.68 -28.94
CA ASP A 14 -1.10 -19.64 -30.03
C ASP A 14 -2.50 -20.25 -30.16
N ASP A 15 -2.85 -20.43 -31.42
CA ASP A 15 -4.09 -20.89 -32.03
C ASP A 15 -4.48 -22.32 -31.61
N PHE A 16 -5.77 -22.57 -31.41
CA PHE A 16 -6.53 -23.74 -31.90
C PHE A 16 -7.98 -23.70 -31.32
N GLY A 17 -8.99 -23.62 -32.21
CA GLY A 17 -10.29 -24.28 -31.96
C GLY A 17 -11.60 -23.44 -31.90
N LYS A 18 -11.99 -22.82 -33.03
CA LYS A 18 -13.35 -22.68 -33.61
C LYS A 18 -14.61 -22.38 -32.75
N LYS A 19 -15.22 -21.21 -33.09
CA LYS A 19 -16.67 -20.84 -33.25
C LYS A 19 -17.54 -20.82 -31.96
N ALA A 20 -18.17 -19.69 -31.59
CA ALA A 20 -19.25 -19.05 -32.34
C ALA A 20 -19.29 -17.51 -32.25
N VAL A 21 -19.89 -16.93 -33.28
CA VAL A 21 -19.98 -15.51 -33.65
C VAL A 21 -21.28 -14.90 -33.14
N GLN A 22 -21.27 -13.66 -32.65
CA GLN A 22 -22.19 -12.62 -33.12
C GLN A 22 -21.74 -11.20 -32.73
N ASN A 23 -21.60 -10.38 -33.77
CA ASN A 23 -21.27 -8.96 -33.77
C ASN A 23 -22.44 -8.12 -33.27
N ILE A 24 -22.16 -7.04 -32.54
CA ILE A 24 -22.93 -5.79 -32.63
C ILE A 24 -21.92 -4.63 -32.64
N THR A 25 -21.94 -3.88 -33.75
CA THR A 25 -21.13 -2.70 -34.02
C THR A 25 -21.87 -1.43 -33.54
N GLU A 26 -21.11 -0.57 -32.88
CA GLU A 26 -21.25 0.90 -32.73
C GLU A 26 -22.48 1.53 -32.06
N LYS A 27 -22.22 2.21 -30.94
CA LYS A 27 -22.53 3.65 -30.84
C LYS A 27 -21.58 4.35 -29.87
N ASN A 28 -20.70 5.17 -30.45
CA ASN A 28 -20.00 6.25 -29.76
C ASN A 28 -21.02 7.15 -29.07
N ASN A 29 -20.96 7.20 -27.74
CA ASN A 29 -21.42 8.38 -27.02
C ASN A 29 -20.45 8.66 -25.87
N ASN A 30 -19.66 9.68 -26.13
CA ASN A 30 -18.65 10.27 -25.29
C ASN A 30 -19.32 10.86 -24.04
N LYS A 31 -19.31 10.10 -22.95
CA LYS A 31 -19.36 10.64 -21.58
C LYS A 31 -18.33 9.85 -20.78
N ASN A 32 -17.10 10.37 -20.77
CA ASN A 32 -16.09 10.06 -19.77
C ASN A 32 -16.67 10.38 -18.37
N LYS A 33 -17.47 9.47 -17.83
CA LYS A 33 -17.54 9.27 -16.39
C LYS A 33 -16.36 8.40 -16.05
N ASP A 34 -15.27 9.11 -15.75
CA ASP A 34 -14.01 8.58 -15.25
C ASP A 34 -14.32 7.61 -14.09
N LYS A 35 -14.16 6.31 -14.34
CA LYS A 35 -14.49 5.27 -13.36
C LYS A 35 -13.38 5.20 -12.32
N SER A 36 -13.74 5.67 -11.13
CA SER A 36 -13.18 5.48 -9.78
C SER A 36 -11.76 5.97 -9.49
N VAL A 37 -11.65 7.18 -8.96
CA VAL A 37 -10.66 7.51 -7.95
C VAL A 37 -10.95 6.61 -6.73
N ARG A 38 -9.97 5.84 -6.24
CA ARG A 38 -10.10 5.16 -4.95
C ARG A 38 -10.21 6.25 -3.89
N GLU A 39 -11.36 6.32 -3.22
CA GLU A 39 -11.54 7.23 -2.09
C GLU A 39 -10.49 6.90 -1.03
N ILE A 40 -9.70 7.90 -0.67
CA ILE A 40 -8.67 7.76 0.35
C ILE A 40 -9.39 7.91 1.68
N ASN A 41 -9.53 6.79 2.36
CA ASN A 41 -10.12 6.69 3.69
C ASN A 41 -9.03 6.60 4.76
N ASP A 42 -9.45 6.40 6.00
CA ASP A 42 -8.57 6.11 7.13
C ASP A 42 -7.62 4.94 6.84
N PHE A 43 -6.42 5.03 7.38
CA PHE A 43 -5.46 3.93 7.40
C PHE A 43 -5.48 3.27 8.78
N ILE A 44 -5.27 1.96 8.80
CA ILE A 44 -5.24 1.17 10.02
C ILE A 44 -3.89 0.47 10.12
N ILE A 45 -3.16 0.74 11.18
CA ILE A 45 -1.97 -0.01 11.54
C ILE A 45 -2.40 -1.17 12.44
N ILE A 46 -1.98 -2.38 12.11
CA ILE A 46 -2.24 -3.58 12.92
C ILE A 46 -0.98 -3.91 13.72
N GLN A 47 -1.04 -3.69 15.03
CA GLN A 47 -0.01 -4.11 15.98
C GLN A 47 -0.46 -5.41 16.63
N CYS A 48 0.41 -6.44 16.63
CA CYS A 48 0.09 -7.74 17.22
C CYS A 48 0.82 -8.00 18.55
N GLY A 49 1.75 -7.13 18.96
CA GLY A 49 2.41 -7.27 20.26
C GLY A 49 3.45 -6.20 20.56
N VAL A 50 3.85 -6.12 21.82
CA VAL A 50 4.90 -5.22 22.33
C VAL A 50 5.76 -5.99 23.33
N PHE A 51 7.07 -6.03 23.11
CA PHE A 51 7.98 -6.85 23.89
C PHE A 51 9.21 -6.07 24.36
N ALA A 52 9.65 -6.30 25.59
CA ALA A 52 10.96 -5.80 26.04
C ALA A 52 12.11 -6.56 25.36
N ASN A 53 11.97 -7.88 25.21
CA ASN A 53 12.95 -8.75 24.57
C ASN A 53 12.70 -8.86 23.05
N ALA A 54 13.75 -8.67 22.24
CA ALA A 54 13.69 -8.71 20.77
C ALA A 54 13.46 -10.12 20.20
N GLU A 55 13.93 -11.17 20.87
CA GLU A 55 13.75 -12.57 20.48
C GLU A 55 12.26 -12.95 20.54
N ASN A 56 11.57 -12.57 21.62
CA ASN A 56 10.13 -12.78 21.76
C ASN A 56 9.33 -12.05 20.66
N ALA A 57 9.76 -10.83 20.30
CA ALA A 57 9.16 -10.09 19.18
C ALA A 57 9.38 -10.81 17.84
N ASN A 58 10.57 -11.39 17.62
CA ASN A 58 10.87 -12.16 16.41
C ASN A 58 10.03 -13.43 16.31
N ILE A 59 9.83 -14.17 17.41
CA ILE A 59 8.96 -15.36 17.41
C ILE A 59 7.55 -15.01 16.91
N LEU A 60 6.98 -13.91 17.43
CA LEU A 60 5.67 -13.46 16.95
C LEU A 60 5.72 -12.98 15.49
N LYS A 61 6.76 -12.24 15.09
CA LYS A 61 6.96 -11.80 13.70
C LYS A 61 6.95 -12.99 12.73
N GLU A 62 7.68 -14.05 13.04
CA GLU A 62 7.75 -15.24 12.17
C GLU A 62 6.38 -15.94 12.07
N LYS A 63 5.63 -16.07 13.16
CA LYS A 63 4.26 -16.61 13.16
C LYS A 63 3.32 -15.78 12.26
N LEU A 64 3.53 -14.47 12.16
CA LEU A 64 2.67 -13.57 11.41
C LEU A 64 2.93 -13.56 9.89
N LYS A 65 4.02 -14.16 9.41
CA LYS A 65 4.38 -14.16 7.97
C LYS A 65 3.36 -14.87 7.07
N SER A 66 2.53 -15.76 7.62
CA SER A 66 1.44 -16.40 6.87
C SER A 66 0.28 -15.44 6.58
N TYR A 67 0.19 -14.32 7.29
CA TYR A 67 -0.91 -13.35 7.17
C TYR A 67 -0.50 -12.08 6.41
N GLY A 68 0.80 -11.82 6.27
CA GLY A 68 1.30 -10.60 5.66
C GLY A 68 2.82 -10.49 5.70
N ASN A 69 3.32 -9.25 5.72
CA ASN A 69 4.75 -8.95 5.75
C ASN A 69 5.10 -8.21 7.05
N PRO A 70 5.05 -8.92 8.20
CA PRO A 70 5.23 -8.30 9.50
C PRO A 70 6.67 -7.78 9.69
N PHE A 71 6.80 -6.75 10.50
CA PHE A 71 8.07 -6.09 10.80
C PHE A 71 8.11 -5.64 12.26
N ILE A 72 9.32 -5.40 12.77
CA ILE A 72 9.52 -4.90 14.14
C ILE A 72 9.96 -3.44 14.09
N VAL A 73 9.34 -2.62 14.93
CA VAL A 73 9.74 -1.24 15.18
C VAL A 73 10.12 -1.08 16.64
N LYS A 74 11.26 -0.43 16.90
CA LYS A 74 11.67 -0.08 18.26
C LYS A 74 11.14 1.31 18.61
N GLU A 75 10.31 1.39 19.65
CA GLU A 75 9.76 2.64 20.20
C GLU A 75 9.74 2.56 21.72
N ASN A 76 10.22 3.62 22.39
CA ASN A 76 10.29 3.69 23.86
C ASN A 76 10.95 2.45 24.48
N GLU A 77 12.09 2.05 23.90
CA GLU A 77 12.87 0.86 24.27
C GLU A 77 12.16 -0.50 24.10
N LYS A 78 10.92 -0.51 23.60
CA LYS A 78 10.14 -1.72 23.36
C LYS A 78 10.11 -2.08 21.88
N ASN A 79 10.01 -3.37 21.60
CA ASN A 79 9.90 -3.94 20.27
C ASN A 79 8.42 -4.15 19.95
N LYS A 80 7.86 -3.32 19.07
CA LYS A 80 6.49 -3.45 18.57
C LYS A 80 6.47 -4.35 17.35
N VAL A 81 5.63 -5.37 17.36
CA VAL A 81 5.42 -6.25 16.21
C VAL A 81 4.22 -5.74 15.44
N ILE A 82 4.48 -5.26 14.23
CA ILE A 82 3.47 -4.68 13.34
C ILE A 82 3.25 -5.65 12.19
N LEU A 83 1.99 -6.05 11.95
CA LEU A 83 1.66 -6.91 10.81
C LEU A 83 1.72 -6.13 9.48
N GLY A 84 1.22 -4.90 9.50
CA GLY A 84 1.13 -4.06 8.32
C GLY A 84 0.26 -2.83 8.54
N ILE A 85 0.13 -2.07 7.45
CA ILE A 85 -0.74 -0.89 7.34
C ILE A 85 -1.75 -1.23 6.25
N TYR A 86 -3.02 -0.96 6.51
CA TYR A 86 -4.13 -1.37 5.65
C TYR A 86 -5.12 -0.23 5.47
N SER A 87 -5.82 -0.18 4.34
CA SER A 87 -7.06 0.59 4.26
C SER A 87 -8.14 -0.04 5.13
N VAL A 88 -9.19 0.71 5.47
CA VAL A 88 -10.34 0.19 6.24
C VAL A 88 -10.93 -1.10 5.63
N VAL A 89 -11.03 -1.17 4.31
CA VAL A 89 -11.60 -2.33 3.60
C VAL A 89 -10.67 -3.55 3.73
N GLU A 90 -9.36 -3.36 3.57
CA GLU A 90 -8.39 -4.44 3.68
C GLU A 90 -8.27 -4.92 5.13
N PHE A 91 -8.37 -4.01 6.10
CA PHE A 91 -8.37 -4.31 7.53
C PHE A 91 -9.47 -5.32 7.92
N GLN A 92 -10.69 -5.15 7.41
CA GLN A 92 -11.82 -6.04 7.75
C GLN A 92 -11.56 -7.50 7.33
N ASN A 93 -10.82 -7.71 6.25
CA ASN A 93 -10.50 -9.06 5.78
C ASN A 93 -9.42 -9.69 6.66
N ILE A 94 -8.37 -8.94 6.99
CA ILE A 94 -7.26 -9.45 7.80
C ILE A 94 -7.66 -9.62 9.28
N GLU A 95 -8.50 -8.74 9.83
CA GLU A 95 -9.02 -8.85 11.20
C GLU A 95 -9.77 -10.17 11.41
N LYS A 96 -10.59 -10.59 10.44
CA LYS A 96 -11.30 -11.87 10.50
C LYS A 96 -10.34 -13.07 10.55
N LEU A 97 -9.32 -13.07 9.68
CA LEU A 97 -8.31 -14.15 9.63
C LEU A 97 -7.56 -14.25 10.96
N LEU A 98 -7.06 -13.13 11.47
CA LEU A 98 -6.32 -13.11 12.74
C LEU A 98 -7.20 -13.55 13.91
N THR A 99 -8.46 -13.11 13.94
CA THR A 99 -9.42 -13.48 15.00
C THR A 99 -9.76 -14.97 14.98
N GLN A 100 -9.95 -15.55 13.79
CA GLN A 100 -10.18 -17.00 13.62
C GLN A 100 -9.02 -17.83 14.18
N ASP A 101 -7.79 -17.37 13.96
CA ASP A 101 -6.57 -18.03 14.43
C ASP A 101 -6.15 -17.58 15.85
N LYS A 102 -7.04 -16.89 16.57
CA LYS A 102 -6.86 -16.41 17.95
C LYS A 102 -5.58 -15.58 18.14
N ILE A 103 -5.25 -14.78 17.13
CA ILE A 103 -4.13 -13.83 17.19
C ILE A 103 -4.65 -12.51 17.71
N GLU A 104 -4.11 -12.07 18.86
CA GLU A 104 -4.41 -10.76 19.42
C GLU A 104 -3.88 -9.63 18.53
N LEU A 105 -4.68 -8.58 18.39
CA LEU A 105 -4.31 -7.38 17.64
C LEU A 105 -4.83 -6.12 18.33
N THR A 106 -4.09 -5.04 18.14
CA THR A 106 -4.50 -3.68 18.46
C THR A 106 -4.48 -2.88 17.16
N LYS A 107 -5.58 -2.17 16.88
CA LYS A 107 -5.68 -1.27 15.73
C LYS A 107 -5.31 0.15 16.13
N VAL A 108 -4.49 0.80 15.32
CA VAL A 108 -4.22 2.24 15.41
C VAL A 108 -4.83 2.90 14.18
N ASN A 109 -5.90 3.68 14.39
CA ASN A 109 -6.55 4.41 13.32
C ASN A 109 -5.76 5.70 13.03
N ILE A 110 -5.45 5.91 11.76
CA ILE A 110 -4.82 7.12 11.24
C ILE A 110 -5.85 7.80 10.33
N LYS A 111 -6.28 8.99 10.73
CA LYS A 111 -7.25 9.80 9.99
C LYS A 111 -6.55 11.02 9.42
N PRO A 112 -6.05 10.96 8.18
CA PRO A 112 -5.39 12.12 7.59
C PRO A 112 -6.40 13.26 7.41
N ASP A 113 -6.01 14.48 7.77
CA ASP A 113 -6.81 15.67 7.45
C ASP A 113 -6.64 16.00 5.96
N LEU A 114 -7.61 15.59 5.15
CA LEU A 114 -7.58 15.73 3.69
C LEU A 114 -7.96 17.13 3.19
N SER A 115 -8.20 18.09 4.09
CA SER A 115 -8.55 19.46 3.70
C SER A 115 -7.35 20.22 3.09
N SER A 116 -6.13 19.90 3.52
CA SER A 116 -4.91 20.48 2.96
C SER A 116 -4.39 19.68 1.77
N LYS A 117 -3.83 20.40 0.80
CA LYS A 117 -3.28 19.79 -0.42
C LYS A 117 -2.06 18.93 -0.10
N ALA A 118 -1.24 19.35 0.85
CA ALA A 118 -0.11 18.59 1.36
C ALA A 118 -0.55 17.21 1.88
N ASN A 119 -1.51 17.18 2.79
CA ASN A 119 -1.97 15.93 3.40
C ASN A 119 -2.67 15.02 2.41
N LEU A 120 -3.48 15.59 1.50
CA LEU A 120 -4.11 14.83 0.43
C LEU A 120 -3.06 14.11 -0.42
N GLN A 121 -2.00 14.81 -0.85
CA GLN A 121 -0.93 14.18 -1.63
C GLN A 121 -0.12 13.17 -0.81
N ILE A 122 0.13 13.43 0.47
CA ILE A 122 0.80 12.45 1.34
C ILE A 122 -0.03 11.17 1.42
N ALA A 123 -1.33 11.28 1.67
CA ALA A 123 -2.22 10.12 1.77
C ALA A 123 -2.30 9.35 0.43
N GLN A 124 -2.28 10.06 -0.71
CA GLN A 124 -2.19 9.44 -2.04
C GLN A 124 -0.88 8.66 -2.23
N ILE A 125 0.26 9.21 -1.80
CA ILE A 125 1.56 8.52 -1.90
C ILE A 125 1.57 7.25 -1.03
N ILE A 126 1.03 7.34 0.19
CA ILE A 126 0.91 6.19 1.11
C ILE A 126 0.04 5.09 0.49
N ASP A 127 -1.14 5.42 -0.05
CA ASP A 127 -2.00 4.45 -0.72
C ASP A 127 -1.30 3.80 -1.92
N ALA A 128 -0.56 4.57 -2.73
CA ALA A 128 0.21 4.02 -3.84
C ALA A 128 1.30 3.02 -3.38
N GLN A 129 1.97 3.31 -2.25
CA GLN A 129 2.94 2.38 -1.65
C GLN A 129 2.27 1.11 -1.10
N LEU A 130 1.10 1.24 -0.46
CA LEU A 130 0.31 0.09 -0.02
C LEU A 130 -0.09 -0.83 -1.17
N GLN A 131 -0.49 -0.25 -2.31
CA GLN A 131 -0.83 -1.04 -3.49
C GLN A 131 0.36 -1.83 -4.03
N ILE A 132 1.59 -1.27 -3.96
CA ILE A 132 2.81 -2.01 -4.30
C ILE A 132 2.98 -3.20 -3.34
N LEU A 133 2.85 -2.97 -2.02
CA LEU A 133 2.99 -4.00 -1.00
C LEU A 133 1.95 -5.12 -1.16
N HIS A 134 0.69 -4.77 -1.41
CA HIS A 134 -0.41 -5.73 -1.52
C HIS A 134 -0.34 -6.61 -2.78
N LYS A 135 0.39 -6.19 -3.82
CA LYS A 135 0.68 -7.08 -4.95
C LYS A 135 1.41 -8.35 -4.55
N PHE A 136 2.26 -8.28 -3.52
CA PHE A 136 3.03 -9.43 -3.04
C PHE A 136 2.20 -10.42 -2.22
N SER A 137 0.95 -10.07 -1.86
CA SER A 137 -0.01 -11.04 -1.33
C SER A 137 -0.36 -12.13 -2.35
N ASN A 138 -0.19 -11.84 -3.64
CA ASN A 138 -0.17 -12.89 -4.66
C ASN A 138 1.20 -13.56 -4.68
N ASN A 139 1.25 -14.83 -4.23
CA ASN A 139 2.49 -15.60 -4.13
C ASN A 139 3.27 -15.72 -5.46
N LYS A 140 2.61 -15.58 -6.61
CA LYS A 140 3.21 -15.62 -7.96
C LYS A 140 3.97 -14.34 -8.33
N VAL A 141 3.74 -13.23 -7.62
CA VAL A 141 4.44 -11.96 -7.87
C VAL A 141 5.85 -12.04 -7.31
N LYS A 142 6.85 -11.98 -8.20
CA LYS A 142 8.27 -11.98 -7.84
C LYS A 142 8.80 -10.56 -7.65
N SER A 143 8.41 -9.65 -8.53
CA SER A 143 8.79 -8.24 -8.47
C SER A 143 7.66 -7.31 -8.93
N VAL A 144 7.75 -6.05 -8.54
CA VAL A 144 6.85 -4.97 -8.94
C VAL A 144 7.67 -3.83 -9.51
N GLN A 145 7.43 -3.50 -10.78
CA GLN A 145 8.06 -2.36 -11.46
C GLN A 145 7.58 -1.03 -10.85
N THR A 146 8.49 -0.10 -10.63
CA THR A 146 8.20 1.18 -9.94
C THR A 146 8.09 2.39 -10.85
N LYS A 147 8.43 2.23 -12.14
CA LYS A 147 8.45 3.35 -13.11
C LYS A 147 7.17 4.19 -13.07
N GLN A 148 6.00 3.54 -13.12
CA GLN A 148 4.73 4.24 -13.14
C GLN A 148 4.44 5.04 -11.87
N VAL A 149 4.79 4.52 -10.68
CA VAL A 149 4.59 5.28 -9.43
C VAL A 149 5.54 6.46 -9.34
N LYS A 150 6.76 6.34 -9.87
CA LYS A 150 7.73 7.43 -9.96
C LYS A 150 7.25 8.54 -10.87
N ASP A 151 6.79 8.18 -12.06
CA ASP A 151 6.30 9.12 -13.06
C ASP A 151 5.06 9.85 -12.53
N TRP A 152 4.11 9.12 -11.93
CA TRP A 152 2.93 9.71 -11.30
C TRP A 152 3.30 10.66 -10.15
N CYS A 153 4.16 10.24 -9.23
CA CYS A 153 4.55 11.05 -8.07
C CYS A 153 5.27 12.34 -8.47
N SER A 154 6.06 12.29 -9.55
CA SER A 154 6.75 13.47 -10.09
C SER A 154 5.81 14.48 -10.75
N ASN A 155 4.64 14.03 -11.20
CA ASN A 155 3.61 14.85 -11.82
C ASN A 155 2.55 15.37 -10.82
N LEU A 156 2.71 15.09 -9.52
CA LEU A 156 1.83 15.65 -8.50
C LEU A 156 1.96 17.17 -8.46
N GLU A 157 0.82 17.84 -8.32
CA GLU A 157 0.75 19.30 -8.30
C GLU A 157 1.67 19.90 -7.21
N GLN A 158 2.15 21.12 -7.47
CA GLN A 158 2.87 21.88 -6.45
C GLN A 158 1.96 22.24 -5.28
N VAL A 159 2.55 22.28 -4.10
CA VAL A 159 1.92 22.56 -2.81
C VAL A 159 2.63 23.78 -2.23
N ASP A 160 1.90 24.63 -1.51
CA ASP A 160 2.50 25.80 -0.87
C ASP A 160 3.54 25.36 0.17
N LYS A 161 4.70 26.02 0.18
CA LYS A 161 5.80 25.74 1.10
C LYS A 161 5.45 25.97 2.57
N ASN A 162 4.42 26.78 2.82
CA ASN A 162 3.94 27.12 4.15
C ASN A 162 2.89 26.13 4.69
N GLU A 163 2.43 25.14 3.89
CA GLU A 163 1.50 24.13 4.37
C GLU A 163 2.13 23.23 5.44
N LYS A 164 1.35 22.89 6.47
CA LYS A 164 1.78 22.21 7.71
C LYS A 164 2.58 20.92 7.54
N ASN A 165 2.54 20.26 6.37
CA ASN A 165 3.27 19.02 6.10
C ASN A 165 4.06 19.06 4.76
N TYR A 166 4.40 20.25 4.26
CA TYR A 166 5.16 20.42 3.02
C TYR A 166 6.48 19.63 3.00
N ASP A 167 7.26 19.69 4.09
CA ASP A 167 8.55 18.98 4.16
C ASP A 167 8.38 17.46 4.19
N ILE A 168 7.32 16.96 4.84
CA ILE A 168 7.00 15.53 4.87
C ILE A 168 6.62 15.06 3.48
N LEU A 169 5.79 15.83 2.76
CA LEU A 169 5.43 15.55 1.38
C LEU A 169 6.67 15.45 0.48
N ASN A 170 7.60 16.40 0.57
CA ASN A 170 8.80 16.38 -0.26
C ASN A 170 9.72 15.21 0.05
N LYS A 171 9.91 14.89 1.34
CA LYS A 171 10.64 13.67 1.73
C LYS A 171 10.00 12.44 1.09
N LEU A 172 8.68 12.28 1.20
CA LEU A 172 7.96 11.17 0.58
C LEU A 172 8.13 11.12 -0.94
N LYS A 173 7.98 12.25 -1.63
CA LYS A 173 8.22 12.35 -3.09
C LYS A 173 9.64 11.90 -3.44
N ASP A 174 10.64 12.31 -2.68
CA ASP A 174 12.03 11.96 -2.92
C ASP A 174 12.31 10.46 -2.69
N ASN A 175 11.65 9.83 -1.71
CA ASN A 175 11.78 8.39 -1.53
C ASN A 175 11.15 7.60 -2.69
N ILE A 176 10.00 8.04 -3.19
CA ILE A 176 9.39 7.42 -4.37
C ILE A 176 10.34 7.49 -5.56
N LYS A 177 10.96 8.65 -5.81
CA LYS A 177 11.96 8.81 -6.88
C LYS A 177 13.15 7.84 -6.72
N LYS A 178 13.60 7.63 -5.48
CA LYS A 178 14.72 6.75 -5.11
C LYS A 178 14.38 5.26 -5.07
N LEU A 179 13.13 4.86 -5.25
CA LEU A 179 12.77 3.44 -5.32
C LEU A 179 13.64 2.73 -6.38
N PRO A 180 13.99 1.45 -6.20
CA PRO A 180 14.67 0.68 -7.24
C PRO A 180 13.77 0.54 -8.48
N GLN A 181 14.33 0.15 -9.64
CA GLN A 181 13.54 -0.10 -10.86
C GLN A 181 12.40 -1.11 -10.61
N GLU A 182 12.69 -2.11 -9.80
CA GLU A 182 11.72 -3.08 -9.31
C GLU A 182 11.90 -3.34 -7.82
N ILE A 183 10.79 -3.57 -7.14
CA ILE A 183 10.76 -4.01 -5.74
C ILE A 183 10.58 -5.53 -5.75
N THR A 184 11.28 -6.21 -4.85
CA THR A 184 11.19 -7.66 -4.62
C THR A 184 10.77 -7.94 -3.18
N LYS A 185 10.48 -9.20 -2.84
CA LYS A 185 9.97 -9.57 -1.50
C LYS A 185 10.94 -9.24 -0.37
N GLU A 186 12.24 -9.28 -0.65
CA GLU A 186 13.30 -8.99 0.32
C GLU A 186 13.30 -7.53 0.78
N LYS A 187 12.64 -6.64 0.02
CA LYS A 187 12.53 -5.21 0.33
C LYS A 187 11.25 -4.83 1.07
N LEU A 188 10.32 -5.77 1.29
CA LEU A 188 9.00 -5.45 1.87
C LEU A 188 9.09 -5.02 3.33
N GLU A 189 9.95 -5.65 4.14
CA GLU A 189 10.15 -5.27 5.54
C GLU A 189 10.68 -3.83 5.66
N GLU A 190 11.65 -3.46 4.81
CA GLU A 190 12.22 -2.11 4.74
C GLU A 190 11.15 -1.08 4.35
N ILE A 191 10.37 -1.36 3.30
CA ILE A 191 9.31 -0.47 2.81
C ILE A 191 8.19 -0.31 3.86
N ASN A 192 7.77 -1.40 4.50
CA ASN A 192 6.75 -1.37 5.55
C ASN A 192 7.20 -0.54 6.77
N SER A 193 8.45 -0.73 7.21
CA SER A 193 9.02 0.05 8.30
C SER A 193 9.09 1.54 7.97
N TYR A 194 9.46 1.86 6.72
CA TYR A 194 9.48 3.24 6.25
C TYR A 194 8.08 3.86 6.22
N LEU A 195 7.10 3.14 5.67
CA LEU A 195 5.71 3.56 5.58
C LEU A 195 5.10 3.83 6.96
N TYR A 196 5.40 2.96 7.93
CA TYR A 196 4.97 3.13 9.32
C TYR A 196 5.48 4.43 9.94
N LYS A 197 6.75 4.75 9.73
CA LYS A 197 7.32 6.01 10.24
C LYS A 197 6.63 7.23 9.62
N ASN A 198 6.34 7.19 8.32
CA ASN A 198 5.73 8.34 7.64
C ASN A 198 4.25 8.51 8.00
N ILE A 199 3.50 7.41 8.09
CA ILE A 199 2.07 7.50 8.40
C ILE A 199 1.83 8.00 9.83
N LYS A 200 2.78 7.73 10.74
CA LYS A 200 2.78 8.27 12.10
C LYS A 200 2.98 9.78 12.15
N LEU A 201 3.55 10.40 11.13
CA LEU A 201 3.66 11.86 11.03
C LEU A 201 2.34 12.54 10.65
N LEU A 202 1.31 11.76 10.29
CA LEU A 202 -0.03 12.25 9.97
C LEU A 202 -1.00 12.21 11.16
N GLN A 203 -0.55 11.68 12.31
CA GLN A 203 -1.27 11.81 13.58
C GLN A 203 -0.99 13.18 14.19
#